data_AF-A0A9E5MYP2-F1
#
_entry.id   AF-A0A9E5MYP2-F1
#
_cell.length_a   1.000
_cell.length_b   1.000
_cell.length_c   1.000
_cell.angle_alpha   90.00
_cell.angle_beta   90.00
_cell.angle_gamma   90.00
#
_symmetry.space_group_name_H-M   'P 1'
#
loop_
_entity.id
_entity.type
_entity.pdbx_description
1 polymer ?
#
loop_
_entity_poly.entity_id
_entity_poly.type
_entity_poly.pdbx_seq_one_letter_code
_entity_poly.pdbx_strand_id
1 'polypeptide(L)'
;PGGGISLDGTRWISCRPGFFLPVRVLSRLFSRLFTDKLQAAHQAGRLSFFGKHIGLADPKAFATWLAAARKTEWVVYAKRPFA
;
A
#
# COMPACT_ATOMS: atom_id res chain seq x y z
N PRO A 1 -24.02 1.88 1.29
CA PRO A 1 -23.83 3.26 1.82
C PRO A 1 -22.35 3.63 2.10
N GLY A 2 -21.86 4.70 1.47
CA GLY A 2 -20.55 5.29 1.80
C GLY A 2 -20.65 6.37 2.89
N GLY A 3 -19.58 6.58 3.64
CA GLY A 3 -19.54 7.51 4.77
C GLY A 3 -18.72 6.99 5.95
N GLY A 4 -18.84 7.67 7.09
CA GLY A 4 -18.23 7.25 8.35
C GLY A 4 -19.08 7.67 9.55
N ILE A 5 -18.80 7.10 10.71
CA ILE A 5 -19.44 7.51 11.97
C ILE A 5 -18.92 8.91 12.35
N SER A 6 -19.80 9.76 12.88
CA SER A 6 -19.43 11.07 13.42
C SER A 6 -18.37 10.94 14.52
N LEU A 7 -17.58 12.00 14.74
CA LEU A 7 -16.50 12.01 15.74
C LEU A 7 -16.99 11.70 17.16
N ASP A 8 -18.23 12.06 17.48
CA ASP A 8 -18.92 11.77 18.74
C ASP A 8 -19.61 10.39 18.76
N GLY A 9 -19.56 9.62 17.68
CA GLY A 9 -20.12 8.26 17.62
C GLY A 9 -21.63 8.19 17.39
N THR A 10 -22.34 9.33 17.38
CA THR A 10 -23.80 9.37 17.52
C THR A 10 -24.58 9.17 16.21
N ARG A 11 -23.96 9.44 15.06
CA ARG A 11 -24.66 9.43 13.77
C ARG A 11 -23.76 9.06 12.59
N TRP A 12 -24.36 8.56 11.52
CA TRP A 12 -23.67 8.34 10.25
C TRP A 12 -23.53 9.65 9.46
N ILE A 13 -22.34 9.91 8.93
CA ILE A 13 -22.05 11.02 8.02
C ILE A 13 -21.84 10.44 6.63
N SER A 14 -22.82 10.63 5.75
CA SER A 14 -22.77 10.18 4.36
C SER A 14 -21.67 10.91 3.58
N CYS A 15 -20.97 10.18 2.71
CA CYS A 15 -20.02 10.78 1.78
C CYS A 15 -20.73 11.42 0.57
N ARG A 16 -19.99 12.20 -0.23
CA ARG A 16 -20.49 12.72 -1.51
C ARG A 16 -20.88 11.58 -2.46
N PRO A 17 -21.93 11.73 -3.29
CA PRO A 17 -22.28 10.73 -4.30
C PRO A 17 -21.08 10.40 -5.20
N GLY A 18 -20.87 9.10 -5.47
CA GLY A 18 -19.75 8.61 -6.29
C GLY A 18 -18.36 8.69 -5.64
N PHE A 19 -18.25 9.30 -4.46
CA PHE A 19 -17.01 9.31 -3.68
C PHE A 19 -17.00 8.13 -2.71
N PHE A 20 -15.91 7.37 -2.69
CA PHE A 20 -15.68 6.33 -1.68
C PHE A 20 -14.54 6.73 -0.74
N LEU A 21 -13.36 6.96 -1.31
CA LEU A 21 -12.15 7.34 -0.58
C LEU A 21 -11.14 8.03 -1.53
N PRO A 22 -10.19 8.82 -0.99
CA PRO A 22 -9.14 9.42 -1.80
C PRO A 22 -8.13 8.35 -2.27
N VAL A 23 -8.38 7.72 -3.42
CA VAL A 23 -7.59 6.58 -3.94
C VAL A 23 -6.11 6.90 -4.07
N ARG A 24 -5.75 8.15 -4.44
CA ARG A 24 -4.35 8.60 -4.52
C ARG A 24 -3.65 8.58 -3.16
N VAL A 25 -4.36 8.93 -2.08
CA VAL A 25 -3.82 8.89 -0.72
C VAL A 25 -3.67 7.44 -0.28
N LEU A 26 -4.69 6.60 -0.55
CA LEU A 26 -4.63 5.18 -0.23
C LEU A 26 -3.48 4.48 -0.96
N SER A 27 -3.27 4.78 -2.24
CA SER A 27 -2.17 4.25 -3.02
C SER A 27 -0.80 4.60 -2.41
N ARG A 28 -0.57 5.87 -2.07
CA ARG A 28 0.68 6.32 -1.43
C ARG A 28 0.90 5.66 -0.07
N LEU A 29 -0.16 5.56 0.74
CA LEU A 29 -0.09 4.92 2.05
C LEU A 29 0.23 3.43 1.91
N PHE A 30 -0.46 2.73 1.01
CA PHE A 30 -0.21 1.32 0.74
C PHE A 30 1.21 1.08 0.25
N SER A 31 1.68 1.84 -0.75
CA SER A 31 3.05 1.74 -1.28
C SER A 31 4.10 1.87 -0.18
N ARG A 32 3.96 2.88 0.69
CA ARG A 32 4.85 3.06 1.84
C ARG A 32 4.81 1.87 2.79
N LEU A 33 3.62 1.49 3.28
CA LEU A 33 3.48 0.41 4.26
C LEU A 33 3.97 -0.93 3.72
N PHE A 34 3.67 -1.22 2.46
CA PHE A 34 4.09 -2.46 1.81
C PHE A 34 5.61 -2.50 1.65
N THR A 35 6.23 -1.44 1.11
CA THR A 35 7.68 -1.39 0.91
C THR A 35 8.46 -1.41 2.23
N ASP A 36 7.96 -0.74 3.28
CA ASP A 36 8.56 -0.80 4.62
C ASP A 36 8.51 -2.22 5.21
N LYS A 37 7.36 -2.90 5.11
CA LYS A 37 7.23 -4.29 5.58
C LYS A 37 8.06 -5.26 4.76
N LEU A 38 8.15 -5.05 3.45
CA LEU A 38 8.95 -5.88 2.55
C LEU A 38 10.45 -5.73 2.86
N GLN A 39 10.91 -4.51 3.17
CA GLN A 39 12.27 -4.28 3.65
C GLN A 39 12.56 -4.98 4.97
N ALA A 40 11.64 -4.90 5.93
CA ALA A 40 11.79 -5.60 7.20
C ALA A 40 11.82 -7.13 7.03
N ALA A 41 11.04 -7.69 6.09
CA ALA A 41 11.07 -9.11 5.79
C ALA A 41 12.40 -9.55 5.15
N HIS A 42 12.97 -8.73 4.26
CA HIS A 42 14.30 -8.97 3.68
C HIS A 42 15.38 -8.99 4.77
N GLN A 43 15.43 -7.96 5.62
CA GLN A 43 16.38 -7.84 6.71
C GLN A 43 16.26 -8.99 7.73
N ALA A 44 15.06 -9.53 7.91
CA ALA A 44 14.81 -10.67 8.78
C ALA A 44 15.09 -12.03 8.11
N GLY A 45 15.61 -12.07 6.88
CA GLY A 45 15.89 -13.31 6.16
C GLY A 45 14.65 -14.12 5.79
N ARG A 46 13.46 -13.50 5.78
CA ARG A 46 12.17 -14.17 5.51
C ARG A 46 11.81 -14.24 4.03
N LEU A 47 12.68 -13.74 3.16
CA LEU A 47 12.48 -13.74 1.72
C LEU A 47 13.49 -14.70 1.07
N SER A 48 12.99 -15.51 0.14
CA SER A 48 13.83 -16.36 -0.71
C SER A 48 13.73 -15.88 -2.15
N PHE A 49 14.87 -15.83 -2.83
CA PHE A 49 14.98 -15.33 -4.20
C PHE A 49 15.53 -16.43 -5.12
N PHE A 50 14.99 -16.51 -6.33
CA PHE A 50 15.29 -17.60 -7.27
C PHE A 50 15.47 -17.08 -8.70
N GLY A 51 16.17 -17.87 -9.53
CA GLY A 51 16.43 -17.57 -10.93
C GLY A 51 17.04 -16.17 -11.14
N LYS A 52 16.45 -15.38 -12.04
CA LYS A 52 16.92 -14.02 -12.35
C LYS A 52 16.91 -13.03 -11.17
N HIS A 53 16.28 -13.39 -10.05
CA HIS A 53 16.17 -12.54 -8.87
C HIS A 53 17.13 -12.92 -7.74
N ILE A 54 17.99 -13.93 -7.90
CA ILE A 54 18.96 -14.35 -6.85
C ILE A 54 19.78 -13.16 -6.33
N GLY A 55 20.14 -12.21 -7.20
CA GLY A 55 20.88 -11.00 -6.80
C GLY A 55 20.15 -10.10 -5.80
N LEU A 56 18.84 -10.24 -5.62
CA LEU A 56 18.07 -9.50 -4.62
C LEU A 56 18.25 -10.04 -3.19
N ALA A 57 18.95 -11.16 -3.01
CA ALA A 57 19.41 -11.59 -1.68
C ALA A 57 20.43 -10.60 -1.09
N ASP A 58 21.23 -9.93 -1.94
CA ASP A 58 22.15 -8.89 -1.51
C ASP A 58 21.39 -7.65 -0.99
N PRO A 59 21.65 -7.16 0.25
CA PRO A 59 20.96 -6.02 0.82
C PRO A 59 21.06 -4.73 -0.01
N LYS A 60 22.19 -4.48 -0.68
CA LYS A 60 22.41 -3.26 -1.45
C LYS A 60 21.64 -3.29 -2.78
N ALA A 61 21.68 -4.42 -3.48
CA ALA A 61 20.88 -4.66 -4.66
C ALA A 61 19.38 -4.57 -4.34
N PHE A 62 18.96 -5.17 -3.23
CA PHE A 62 17.58 -5.10 -2.76
C PHE A 62 17.14 -3.67 -2.43
N ALA A 63 17.95 -2.91 -1.69
CA ALA A 63 17.63 -1.53 -1.35
C ALA A 63 17.50 -0.65 -2.60
N THR A 64 18.37 -0.85 -3.59
CA THR A 64 18.31 -0.13 -4.88
C THR A 64 17.02 -0.47 -5.65
N TRP A 65 16.70 -1.77 -5.73
CA TRP A 65 15.48 -2.25 -6.38
C TRP A 65 14.22 -1.72 -5.69
N LEU A 66 14.18 -1.76 -4.35
CA LEU A 66 13.06 -1.27 -3.56
C LEU A 66 12.90 0.26 -3.67
N ALA A 67 14.01 1.01 -3.74
CA ALA A 67 13.97 2.45 -3.93
C ALA A 67 13.36 2.85 -5.28
N ALA A 68 13.60 2.07 -6.35
CA ALA A 68 12.93 2.26 -7.63
C ALA A 68 11.42 2.01 -7.50
N ALA A 69 11.02 0.92 -6.81
CA ALA A 69 9.61 0.60 -6.58
C ALA A 69 8.87 1.68 -5.77
N ARG A 70 9.53 2.32 -4.79
CA ARG A 70 8.97 3.45 -4.02
C ARG A 70 8.70 4.70 -4.89
N LYS A 71 9.39 4.86 -6.02
CA LYS A 71 9.24 6.02 -6.93
C LYS A 71 8.19 5.81 -8.02
N THR A 72 7.82 4.57 -8.31
CA THR A 72 6.76 4.26 -9.29
C THR A 72 5.40 4.74 -8.80
N GLU A 73 4.50 5.12 -9.71
CA GLU A 73 3.11 5.37 -9.33
C GLU A 73 2.40 4.04 -9.06
N TRP A 74 1.94 3.84 -7.83
CA TRP A 74 1.19 2.64 -7.45
C TRP A 74 -0.28 2.81 -7.83
N VAL A 75 -0.86 1.81 -8.46
CA VAL A 75 -2.30 1.75 -8.69
C VAL A 75 -2.90 0.82 -7.65
N VAL A 76 -3.71 1.37 -6.75
CA VAL A 76 -4.51 0.57 -5.80
C VAL A 76 -5.96 0.59 -6.26
N TYR A 77 -6.49 -0.60 -6.52
CA TYR A 77 -7.90 -0.76 -6.84
C TYR A 77 -8.73 -0.74 -5.56
N ALA A 78 -9.60 0.27 -5.45
CA ALA A 78 -10.64 0.30 -4.42
C ALA A 78 -11.97 -0.08 -5.06
N LYS A 79 -12.55 -1.21 -4.65
CA LYS A 79 -13.87 -1.65 -5.11
C LYS A 79 -14.91 -0.59 -4.75
N ARG A 80 -15.91 -0.42 -5.62
CA ARG A 80 -17.05 0.48 -5.35
C ARG A 80 -17.74 0.06 -4.03
N PRO A 81 -18.20 1.04 -3.23
CA PRO A 81 -18.97 0.73 -2.03
C PRO A 81 -20.22 -0.05 -2.42
N PHE A 82 -20.63 -0.99 -1.58
CA PHE A 82 -21.85 -1.76 -1.77
C PHE A 82 -23.03 -0.77 -1.89
N ALA A 83 -23.72 -0.84 -3.03
CA ALA A 83 -24.92 -0.06 -3.31
C ALA A 83 -26.02 -0.50 -2.36
#